data_AF-A0A221WA01-F1
#
_entry.id   AF-A0A221WA01-F1
#
_cell.length_a   1.000
_cell.length_b   1.000
_cell.length_c   1.000
_cell.angle_alpha   90.00
_cell.angle_beta   90.00
_cell.angle_gamma   90.00
#
_symmetry.space_group_name_H-M   'P 1'
#
loop_
_entity.id
_entity.type
_entity.pdbx_description
1 polymer ?
#
loop_
_entity_poly.entity_id
_entity_poly.type
_entity_poly.pdbx_seq_one_letter_code
_entity_poly.pdbx_strand_id
1 'polypeptide(L)' 'MTFLRTPSSMAFPTGRLLASIDGVGHVLAADGWLRLGAVLPSVTAELSRAEAEDWCEQEGWDLNLLDEIYRG' A
#
# COMPACT_ATOMS: atom_id res chain seq x y z
N MET A 1 -0.92 -6.15 10.98
CA MET A 1 -0.51 -5.43 9.76
C MET A 1 -1.53 -5.74 8.68
N THR A 2 -1.99 -4.70 8.00
CA THR A 2 -3.09 -4.81 7.03
C THR A 2 -2.71 -4.06 5.77
N PHE A 3 -2.89 -4.67 4.61
CA PHE A 3 -2.77 -3.97 3.33
C PHE A 3 -4.11 -3.36 2.96
N LEU A 4 -4.08 -2.15 2.43
CA LEU A 4 -5.27 -1.39 2.08
C LEU A 4 -5.05 -0.77 0.71
N ARG A 5 -6.14 -0.44 0.02
CA ARG A 5 -6.09 0.23 -1.27
C ARG A 5 -6.89 1.53 -1.22
N THR A 6 -6.30 2.62 -1.69
CA THR A 6 -7.04 3.87 -1.88
C THR A 6 -8.00 3.75 -3.06
N PRO A 7 -9.05 4.59 -3.11
CA PRO A 7 -9.85 4.72 -4.31
C PRO A 7 -8.99 5.01 -5.54
N SER A 8 -9.43 4.48 -6.68
CA SER A 8 -8.94 4.88 -7.99
C SER A 8 -9.19 6.37 -8.21
N SER A 9 -8.22 7.07 -8.78
CA SER A 9 -8.31 8.48 -9.18
C SER A 9 -7.75 8.68 -10.58
N MET A 10 -7.95 9.85 -11.19
CA MET A 10 -7.37 10.13 -12.52
C MET A 10 -5.83 10.04 -12.53
N ALA A 11 -5.18 10.35 -11.40
CA ALA A 11 -3.72 10.24 -11.28
C ALA A 11 -3.27 8.80 -10.99
N PHE A 12 -4.10 8.02 -10.31
CA PHE A 12 -3.82 6.65 -9.88
C PHE A 12 -5.00 5.76 -10.25
N PRO A 13 -5.10 5.28 -11.51
CA PRO A 13 -6.24 4.52 -12.00
C PRO A 13 -6.49 3.26 -11.18
N THR A 14 -5.40 2.68 -10.67
CA THR A 14 -5.34 1.46 -9.89
C THR A 14 -5.31 1.75 -8.38
N GLY A 15 -5.50 3.01 -7.96
CA GLY A 15 -5.36 3.43 -6.57
C GLY A 15 -3.90 3.37 -6.11
N ARG A 16 -3.67 3.52 -4.81
CA ARG A 16 -2.38 3.37 -4.15
C ARG A 16 -2.46 2.27 -3.12
N LEU A 17 -1.39 1.49 -3.03
CA LEU A 17 -1.21 0.52 -1.97
C LEU A 17 -0.81 1.23 -0.68
N LEU A 18 -1.52 0.86 0.38
CA LEU A 18 -1.32 1.31 1.75
C LEU A 18 -1.02 0.11 2.63
N ALA A 19 -0.26 0.32 3.69
CA ALA A 19 -0.06 -0.64 4.76
C ALA A 19 -0.33 0.04 6.10
N SER A 20 -1.03 -0.65 6.99
CA SER A 20 -1.25 -0.22 8.38
C SER A 20 -0.48 -1.14 9.32
N ILE A 21 0.47 -0.58 10.06
CA ILE A 21 1.30 -1.29 11.06
C ILE A 21 1.18 -0.54 12.37
N ASP A 22 0.78 -1.23 13.45
CA ASP A 22 0.60 -0.64 14.78
C ASP A 22 -0.21 0.66 14.80
N GLY A 23 -1.23 0.74 13.94
CA GLY A 23 -2.09 1.92 13.78
C GLY A 23 -1.44 3.08 13.00
N VAL A 24 -0.26 2.86 12.42
CA VAL A 24 0.45 3.80 11.56
C VAL A 24 0.29 3.38 10.10
N GLY A 25 -0.26 4.30 9.31
CA GLY A 25 -0.37 4.16 7.86
C GLY A 25 0.93 4.48 7.13
N HIS A 26 1.21 3.68 6.10
CA HIS A 26 2.29 3.84 5.14
C HIS A 26 1.70 3.72 3.73
N VAL A 27 2.17 4.53 2.78
CA VAL A 27 1.77 4.47 1.37
C VAL A 27 2.96 4.11 0.52
N LEU A 28 2.76 3.24 -0.47
CA LEU A 28 3.80 2.92 -1.42
C LEU A 28 3.89 4.04 -2.47
N ALA A 29 5.06 4.68 -2.54
CA ALA A 29 5.41 5.72 -3.50
C ALA A 29 6.64 5.31 -4.32
N ALA A 30 7.02 6.16 -5.30
CA ALA A 30 8.16 5.92 -6.22
C ALA A 30 9.45 5.54 -5.50
N ASP A 31 9.71 6.18 -4.36
CA ASP A 31 10.93 5.99 -3.58
C ASP A 31 10.78 4.92 -2.48
N GLY A 32 9.66 4.19 -2.46
CA GLY A 32 9.33 3.19 -1.45
C GLY A 32 8.22 3.65 -0.49
N TRP A 33 8.21 3.08 0.72
CA TRP A 33 7.15 3.33 1.71
C TRP A 33 7.29 4.70 2.38
N LEU A 34 6.26 5.53 2.23
CA LEU A 34 6.13 6.81 2.92
C LEU A 34 5.17 6.69 4.10
N ARG A 35 5.63 7.08 5.28
CA ARG A 35 4.81 7.11 6.50
C ARG A 35 3.79 8.26 6.44
N LEU A 36 2.51 7.96 6.59
CA LEU A 36 1.41 8.92 6.62
C LEU A 36 0.96 9.30 8.04
N GLY A 37 1.27 8.47 9.04
CA GLY A 37 0.85 8.66 10.44
C GLY A 37 -0.43 7.91 10.79
N ALA A 38 -1.14 8.32 11.84
CA ALA A 38 -2.32 7.59 12.35
C ALA A 38 -3.59 7.79 11.51
N VAL A 39 -3.64 8.84 10.69
CA VAL A 39 -4.78 9.12 9.82
C VAL A 39 -4.48 8.52 8.45
N LEU A 40 -5.11 7.39 8.18
CA LEU A 40 -5.09 6.78 6.87
C LEU A 40 -5.96 7.59 5.88
N PRO A 41 -5.55 7.72 4.61
CA PRO A 41 -6.42 8.22 3.56
C PRO A 41 -7.68 7.35 3.46
N SER A 42 -8.73 7.85 2.80
CA SER A 42 -9.89 7.02 2.50
C SER A 42 -9.45 5.74 1.78
N VAL A 43 -9.84 4.60 2.34
CA VAL A 43 -9.55 3.28 1.79
C VAL A 43 -10.83 2.68 1.24
N THR A 44 -10.73 2.07 0.07
CA THR A 44 -11.86 1.42 -0.60
C THR A 44 -11.92 -0.07 -0.35
N ALA A 45 -10.77 -0.69 -0.06
CA ALA A 45 -10.68 -2.12 0.18
C ALA A 45 -9.51 -2.44 1.12
N GLU A 46 -9.74 -3.42 1.98
CA GLU A 46 -8.68 -4.18 2.63
C GLU A 46 -8.22 -5.29 1.69
N LEU A 47 -6.91 -5.43 1.56
CA LEU A 47 -6.28 -6.42 0.69
C LEU A 47 -5.61 -7.48 1.54
N SER A 48 -5.76 -8.74 1.12
CA SER A 48 -4.88 -9.81 1.54
C SER A 48 -3.45 -9.59 1.02
N ARG A 49 -2.50 -10.36 1.56
CA ARG A 49 -1.11 -10.30 1.08
C ARG A 49 -1.00 -10.67 -0.41
N ALA A 50 -1.69 -11.71 -0.85
CA ALA A 50 -1.67 -12.13 -2.26
C ALA A 50 -2.24 -11.02 -3.18
N GLU A 51 -3.32 -10.35 -2.76
CA GLU A 51 -3.88 -9.23 -3.54
C GLU A 51 -2.95 -8.00 -3.57
N ALA A 52 -2.16 -7.79 -2.52
CA ALA A 52 -1.13 -6.76 -2.51
C ALA A 52 0.02 -7.12 -3.47
N GLU A 53 0.42 -8.40 -3.51
CA GLU A 53 1.41 -8.94 -4.46
C GLU A 53 0.92 -8.76 -5.90
N ASP A 54 -0.31 -9.19 -6.21
CA ASP A 54 -0.94 -9.03 -7.52
C ASP A 54 -1.00 -7.54 -7.94
N TRP A 55 -1.31 -6.64 -7.02
CA TRP A 55 -1.32 -5.20 -7.29
C TRP A 55 0.07 -4.67 -7.61
N CYS A 56 1.09 -5.11 -6.86
CA CYS A 56 2.48 -4.74 -7.12
C CYS A 56 2.92 -5.24 -8.50
N GLU A 57 2.62 -6.48 -8.87
CA GLU A 57 2.93 -7.00 -10.21
C GLU A 57 2.23 -6.21 -11.32
N GLN A 58 0.95 -5.89 -11.13
CA GLN A 58 0.15 -5.14 -12.10
C GLN A 58 0.71 -3.74 -12.36
N GLU A 59 1.20 -3.07 -11.32
CA GLU A 59 1.77 -1.73 -11.38
C GLU A 59 3.29 -1.73 -11.66
N GLY A 60 3.93 -2.90 -11.68
CA GLY A 60 5.36 -3.06 -11.93
C GLY A 60 6.26 -2.73 -10.74
N TRP A 61 5.75 -2.82 -9.51
CA TRP A 61 6.52 -2.68 -8.28
C TRP A 61 7.22 -3.99 -7.90
N ASP A 62 8.35 -3.87 -7.22
CA ASP A 62 9.04 -5.01 -6.65
C ASP A 62 8.24 -5.59 -5.47
N LEU A 63 7.93 -6.89 -5.53
CA LEU A 63 7.23 -7.62 -4.46
C LEU A 63 7.99 -7.56 -3.13
N ASN A 64 9.32 -7.44 -3.17
CA ASN A 64 10.15 -7.31 -1.97
C ASN A 64 9.80 -6.06 -1.16
N LEU A 65 9.18 -5.03 -1.76
CA LEU A 65 8.71 -3.85 -1.04
C LEU A 65 7.67 -4.25 0.02
N LEU A 66 6.85 -5.26 -0.25
CA LEU A 66 5.90 -5.80 0.72
C LEU A 66 6.60 -6.46 1.89
N ASP A 67 7.79 -7.03 1.69
CA ASP A 67 8.63 -7.61 2.74
C ASP A 67 9.46 -6.57 3.50
N GLU A 68 9.89 -5.48 2.83
CA GLU A 68 10.64 -4.39 3.46
C GLU A 68 9.84 -3.73 4.59
N ILE A 69 8.54 -3.56 4.38
CA ILE A 69 7.66 -2.98 5.40
C ILE A 69 7.47 -3.91 6.62
N TYR A 70 7.79 -5.21 6.53
CA TYR A 70 7.85 -6.09 7.71
C TYR A 70 9.12 -5.90 8.56
N ARG A 71 10.16 -5.24 8.05
CA ARG A 71 11.45 -5.06 8.75
C ARG A 71 11.57 -3.70 9.45
N GLY A 72 10.62 -2.79 9.22
CA GLY A 72 10.59 -1.43 9.77
C GLY A 72 10.00 -1.34 11.16
#